data_AF-A0A4R8AZH5-F1
#
_entry.id   AF-A0A4R8AZH5-F1
#
_cell.length_a   1.000
_cell.length_b   1.000
_cell.length_c   1.000
_cell.angle_alpha   90.00
_cell.angle_beta   90.00
_cell.angle_gamma   90.00
#
_symmetry.space_group_name_H-M   'P 1'
#
loop_
_entity.id
_entity.type
_entity.pdbx_description
1 polymer ?
#
loop_
_entity_poly.entity_id
_entity_poly.type
_entity_poly.pdbx_seq_one_letter_code
_entity_poly.pdbx_strand_id
1 'polypeptide(L)'
;MIVKNHNILLQDTSEAEMARFRQIMLGVWRQQIDDDRNAREMEQYLKQNDIKQFSETLKSTDFDNSKFVDSNSNANGYYYNKNGKFEGKINIANNKGNSNDVYVCDKKGNEKGTFFNAIKLDITHEIFCYIAGVIKAEDSSSFESAAATTQATFNAVKFEKGDELSIKQQGELAKKLLSTGYSTATSKKMLEDSENDNFSNNARKGLIHVLQGKKDYSEEGILWDGIDFADKGIAHNKAKKDGGISITRELWLKFVTNSEYKLDSKGVPRLNRHPKGKDGKGHDRDKTKEQALATIPFEEEKNTSTKNYYYNIFDFGEEKNSTWDVAVDSKEVKNLDYYKTTGTGKYNEGRTLNKATAVVGRHIFWKPYKEHPNNKGYAWEYFMDHKL
;
A
#
# COMPACT_ATOMS: atom_id res chain seq x y z
N MET A 1 -21.94 22.53 40.54
CA MET A 1 -20.65 22.62 39.83
C MET A 1 -19.86 21.37 40.19
N ILE A 2 -19.70 20.43 39.27
CA ILE A 2 -18.97 19.18 39.51
C ILE A 2 -17.53 19.38 39.03
N VAL A 3 -16.58 19.46 39.95
CA VAL A 3 -15.15 19.47 39.62
C VAL A 3 -14.69 18.01 39.59
N LYS A 4 -14.32 17.51 38.41
CA LYS A 4 -13.67 16.20 38.26
C LYS A 4 -12.17 16.38 38.35
N ASN A 5 -11.55 15.77 39.34
CA ASN A 5 -10.09 15.71 39.43
C ASN A 5 -9.58 14.66 38.44
N HIS A 6 -8.71 15.07 37.51
CA HIS A 6 -7.99 14.17 36.63
C HIS A 6 -6.56 13.98 37.15
N ASN A 7 -6.23 12.76 37.55
CA ASN A 7 -4.84 12.39 37.85
C ASN A 7 -4.15 12.04 36.53
N ILE A 8 -3.22 12.89 36.11
CA ILE A 8 -2.34 12.62 34.97
C ILE A 8 -1.08 11.95 35.52
N LEU A 9 -0.87 10.70 35.16
CA LEU A 9 0.38 9.98 35.44
C LEU A 9 1.35 10.26 34.28
N LEU A 10 2.41 11.03 34.57
CA LEU A 10 3.54 11.19 33.66
C LEU A 10 4.48 10.01 33.88
N GLN A 11 4.66 9.18 32.86
CA GLN A 11 5.66 8.11 32.88
C GLN A 11 6.93 8.61 32.20
N ASP A 12 8.08 8.31 32.82
CA ASP A 12 9.37 8.59 32.22
C ASP A 12 9.54 7.79 30.93
N THR A 13 9.97 8.46 29.88
CA THR A 13 10.18 7.84 28.57
C THR A 13 11.36 6.89 28.64
N SER A 14 11.18 5.65 28.19
CA SER A 14 12.27 4.67 28.19
C SER A 14 13.42 5.11 27.25
N GLU A 15 14.64 4.65 27.52
CA GLU A 15 15.79 4.94 26.65
C GLU A 15 15.55 4.49 25.19
N ALA A 16 14.82 3.39 24.99
CA ALA A 16 14.44 2.88 23.68
C ALA A 16 13.45 3.78 22.93
N GLU A 17 12.45 4.33 23.64
CA GLU A 17 11.50 5.29 23.06
C GLU A 17 12.18 6.62 22.73
N MET A 18 13.09 7.09 23.59
CA MET A 18 13.93 8.25 23.32
C MET A 18 14.87 8.03 22.12
N ALA A 19 15.40 6.82 21.95
CA ALA A 19 16.21 6.46 20.78
C ALA A 19 15.37 6.46 19.49
N ARG A 20 14.15 5.92 19.52
CA ARG A 20 13.21 5.96 18.38
C ARG A 20 12.83 7.40 18.03
N PHE A 21 12.52 8.22 19.04
CA PHE A 21 12.21 9.63 18.85
C PHE A 21 13.37 10.39 18.19
N ARG A 22 14.61 10.16 18.64
CA ARG A 22 15.81 10.77 18.02
C ARG A 22 15.96 10.37 16.55
N GLN A 23 15.72 9.11 16.19
CA GLN A 23 15.79 8.66 14.79
C GLN A 23 14.74 9.34 13.91
N ILE A 24 13.51 9.49 14.41
CA ILE A 24 12.44 10.21 13.71
C ILE A 24 12.84 11.67 13.48
N MET A 25 13.34 12.35 14.51
CA MET A 25 13.75 13.75 14.41
C MET A 25 14.91 13.96 13.42
N LEU A 26 15.88 13.04 13.38
CA LEU A 26 16.97 13.07 12.40
C LEU A 26 16.47 12.87 10.97
N GLY A 27 15.45 12.02 10.76
CA GLY A 27 14.80 11.84 9.46
C GLY A 27 14.13 13.11 8.96
N VAL A 28 13.36 13.79 9.82
CA VAL A 28 12.70 15.07 9.50
C VAL A 28 13.73 16.15 9.16
N TRP A 29 14.81 16.23 9.93
CA TRP A 29 15.87 17.21 9.67
C TRP A 29 16.58 17.00 8.33
N ARG A 30 16.87 15.74 7.95
CA ARG A 30 17.45 15.44 6.64
C ARG A 30 16.54 15.86 5.50
N GLN A 31 15.24 15.57 5.61
CA GLN A 31 14.27 15.96 4.59
C GLN A 31 14.18 17.48 4.43
N GLN A 32 14.19 18.24 5.53
CA GLN A 32 14.18 19.70 5.48
C GLN A 32 15.42 20.27 4.76
N ILE A 33 16.60 19.70 5.02
CA ILE A 33 17.85 20.11 4.37
C ILE A 33 17.81 19.84 2.86
N ASP A 34 17.28 18.69 2.45
CA ASP A 34 17.16 18.34 1.03
C ASP A 34 16.13 19.24 0.31
N ASP A 35 15.00 19.55 0.95
CA ASP A 35 13.99 20.47 0.40
C ASP A 35 14.57 21.89 0.23
N ASP A 36 15.32 22.39 1.21
CA ASP A 36 15.99 23.70 1.13
C ASP A 36 17.05 23.75 0.02
N ARG A 37 17.78 22.64 -0.20
CA ARG A 37 18.73 22.53 -1.31
C ARG A 37 18.00 22.58 -2.66
N ASN A 38 16.94 21.80 -2.82
CA ASN A 38 16.15 21.74 -4.05
C ASN A 38 15.51 23.11 -4.38
N ALA A 39 15.02 23.83 -3.36
CA ALA A 39 14.47 25.17 -3.54
C ALA A 39 15.50 26.17 -4.08
N ARG A 40 16.75 26.13 -3.57
CA ARG A 40 17.85 26.99 -4.05
C ARG A 40 18.26 26.63 -5.48
N GLU A 41 18.33 25.34 -5.81
CA GLU A 41 18.64 24.88 -7.16
C GLU A 41 17.59 25.35 -8.18
N MET A 42 16.30 25.27 -7.81
CA MET A 42 15.22 25.85 -8.63
C MET A 42 15.34 27.37 -8.78
N GLU A 43 15.66 28.09 -7.71
CA GLU A 43 15.85 29.54 -7.78
C GLU A 43 17.03 29.92 -8.69
N GLN A 44 18.13 29.17 -8.63
CA GLN A 44 19.28 29.35 -9.53
C GLN A 44 18.92 29.02 -10.98
N TYR A 45 18.17 27.94 -11.22
CA TYR A 45 17.69 27.57 -12.54
C TYR A 45 16.80 28.67 -13.15
N LEU A 46 15.91 29.26 -12.37
CA LEU A 46 15.05 30.37 -12.81
C LEU A 46 15.84 31.65 -13.08
N LYS A 47 16.89 31.94 -12.30
CA LYS A 47 17.79 33.08 -12.53
C LYS A 47 18.70 32.90 -13.74
N GLN A 48 19.14 31.67 -14.02
CA GLN A 48 19.99 31.35 -15.17
C GLN A 48 19.20 31.31 -16.49
N ASN A 49 17.93 30.92 -16.48
CA ASN A 49 17.06 30.89 -17.65
C ASN A 49 16.29 32.21 -17.85
N ASP A 50 17.02 33.32 -17.82
CA ASP A 50 16.57 34.73 -17.93
C ASP A 50 15.21 34.88 -18.64
N ILE A 51 14.15 35.20 -17.87
CA ILE A 51 12.77 35.46 -18.31
C ILE A 51 12.72 36.81 -19.06
N LYS A 52 13.49 36.94 -20.14
CA LYS A 52 13.40 38.07 -21.08
C LYS A 52 12.76 37.65 -22.40
N GLN A 53 12.96 36.40 -22.81
CA GLN A 53 12.42 35.87 -24.06
C GLN A 53 10.89 35.74 -24.08
N PHE A 54 10.23 35.74 -22.91
CA PHE A 54 8.77 35.69 -22.83
C PHE A 54 8.10 37.07 -22.91
N SER A 55 8.81 38.15 -22.55
CA SER A 55 8.22 39.50 -22.47
C SER A 55 8.24 40.28 -23.79
N GLU A 56 9.16 39.96 -24.70
CA GLU A 56 9.29 40.67 -25.99
C GLU A 56 8.34 40.11 -27.06
N THR A 57 8.00 38.82 -26.99
CA THR A 57 7.06 38.15 -27.91
C THR A 57 5.60 38.57 -27.68
N LEU A 58 5.26 39.15 -26.51
CA LEU A 58 3.91 39.60 -26.17
C LEU A 58 3.57 41.02 -26.67
N LYS A 59 4.52 41.76 -27.26
CA LYS A 59 4.33 43.17 -27.64
C LYS A 59 4.09 43.42 -29.14
N SER A 60 4.14 42.42 -30.02
CA SER A 60 4.18 42.66 -31.49
C SER A 60 3.09 42.00 -32.34
N THR A 61 2.03 41.45 -31.77
CA THR A 61 0.91 40.93 -32.59
C THR A 61 -0.37 41.69 -32.29
N ASP A 62 -0.77 42.50 -33.28
CA ASP A 62 -2.09 43.13 -33.38
C ASP A 62 -3.19 42.06 -33.18
N PHE A 63 -3.90 42.18 -32.06
CA PHE A 63 -5.00 41.29 -31.72
C PHE A 63 -6.26 41.69 -32.50
N ASP A 64 -6.59 40.87 -33.51
CA ASP A 64 -7.93 40.73 -34.03
C ASP A 64 -8.85 40.20 -32.92
N ASN A 65 -9.77 41.05 -32.45
CA ASN A 65 -10.71 40.79 -31.34
C ASN A 65 -11.77 39.71 -31.65
N SER A 66 -11.64 38.94 -32.74
CA SER A 66 -12.59 37.90 -33.13
C SER A 66 -12.29 36.48 -32.59
N LYS A 67 -11.24 36.29 -31.77
CA LYS A 67 -10.90 34.98 -31.17
C LYS A 67 -10.57 35.05 -29.67
N PHE A 68 -11.43 35.65 -28.86
CA PHE A 68 -11.45 35.31 -27.44
C PHE A 68 -12.30 34.04 -27.23
N VAL A 69 -11.64 32.88 -27.27
CA VAL A 69 -12.20 31.67 -26.65
C VAL A 69 -11.98 31.80 -25.16
N ASP A 70 -13.10 31.91 -24.46
CA ASP A 70 -13.26 32.08 -23.02
C ASP A 70 -12.32 31.19 -22.17
N SER A 71 -11.66 31.81 -21.20
CA SER A 71 -10.89 31.17 -20.13
C SER A 71 -11.72 30.30 -19.17
N ASN A 72 -13.04 30.14 -19.42
CA ASN A 72 -13.94 29.25 -18.67
C ASN A 72 -14.32 27.93 -19.38
N SER A 73 -13.88 27.65 -20.61
CA SER A 73 -14.28 26.40 -21.27
C SER A 73 -13.38 25.22 -20.89
N ASN A 74 -13.83 24.40 -19.94
CA ASN A 74 -13.23 23.10 -19.65
C ASN A 74 -13.25 22.20 -20.89
N ALA A 75 -12.20 21.38 -21.07
CA ALA A 75 -12.07 20.46 -22.19
C ALA A 75 -13.15 19.36 -22.19
N ASN A 76 -13.38 18.72 -23.33
CA ASN A 76 -14.14 17.48 -23.39
C ASN A 76 -13.48 16.42 -22.52
N GLY A 77 -14.31 15.63 -21.84
CA GLY A 77 -13.88 14.56 -20.94
C GLY A 77 -14.76 14.41 -19.71
N TYR A 78 -14.31 13.56 -18.80
CA TYR A 78 -14.96 13.20 -17.55
C TYR A 78 -14.24 13.83 -16.37
N TYR A 79 -15.00 14.46 -15.47
CA TYR A 79 -14.47 15.23 -14.36
C TYR A 79 -14.83 14.58 -13.04
N TYR A 80 -13.81 14.31 -12.23
CA TYR A 80 -13.94 13.80 -10.87
C TYR A 80 -13.32 14.78 -9.88
N ASN A 81 -13.91 14.93 -8.70
CA ASN A 81 -13.25 15.71 -7.66
C ASN A 81 -12.16 14.91 -6.94
N LYS A 82 -11.37 15.58 -6.09
CA LYS A 82 -10.33 14.97 -5.25
C LYS A 82 -10.82 13.87 -4.29
N ASN A 83 -12.13 13.76 -4.06
CA ASN A 83 -12.74 12.69 -3.26
C ASN A 83 -13.17 11.49 -4.11
N GLY A 84 -12.91 11.49 -5.42
CA GLY A 84 -13.32 10.42 -6.33
C GLY A 84 -14.80 10.46 -6.71
N LYS A 85 -15.52 11.55 -6.41
CA LYS A 85 -16.91 11.74 -6.84
C LYS A 85 -16.93 12.22 -8.29
N PHE A 86 -17.85 11.69 -9.09
CA PHE A 86 -18.09 12.18 -10.43
C PHE A 86 -18.84 13.53 -10.40
N GLU A 87 -18.26 14.56 -11.03
CA GLU A 87 -18.81 15.92 -11.05
C GLU A 87 -19.55 16.23 -12.36
N GLY A 88 -19.15 15.57 -13.45
CA GLY A 88 -19.85 15.64 -14.73
C GLY A 88 -18.98 15.32 -15.93
N LYS A 89 -19.61 15.35 -17.11
CA LYS A 89 -18.98 15.12 -18.41
C LYS A 89 -19.20 16.33 -19.30
N ILE A 90 -18.17 16.70 -20.06
CA ILE A 90 -18.26 17.67 -21.17
C ILE A 90 -18.05 16.92 -22.47
N ASN A 91 -18.97 17.11 -23.41
CA ASN A 91 -18.85 16.58 -24.77
C ASN A 91 -19.52 17.56 -25.74
N ILE A 92 -18.80 18.64 -26.05
CA ILE A 92 -19.24 19.71 -26.94
C ILE A 92 -18.43 19.62 -28.22
N ALA A 93 -19.12 19.70 -29.37
CA ALA A 93 -18.47 19.70 -30.68
C ALA A 93 -17.48 20.87 -30.78
N ASN A 94 -16.31 20.62 -31.37
CA ASN A 94 -15.22 21.60 -31.54
C ASN A 94 -14.59 22.14 -30.25
N ASN A 95 -14.94 21.59 -29.08
CA ASN A 95 -14.24 21.88 -27.83
C ASN A 95 -12.92 21.08 -27.75
N LYS A 96 -11.93 21.59 -27.01
CA LYS A 96 -10.60 20.95 -26.86
C LYS A 96 -10.73 19.62 -26.09
N GLY A 97 -9.76 18.70 -26.27
CA GLY A 97 -9.71 17.42 -25.55
C GLY A 97 -10.59 16.32 -26.17
N ASN A 98 -10.49 15.10 -25.63
CA ASN A 98 -11.26 13.95 -26.08
C ASN A 98 -12.40 13.63 -25.10
N SER A 99 -13.55 13.19 -25.61
CA SER A 99 -14.70 12.82 -24.76
C SER A 99 -14.41 11.72 -23.74
N ASN A 100 -13.34 10.95 -23.92
CA ASN A 100 -12.87 9.87 -23.04
C ASN A 100 -11.67 10.28 -22.16
N ASP A 101 -11.21 11.53 -22.23
CA ASP A 101 -10.19 12.02 -21.32
C ASP A 101 -10.75 12.07 -19.89
N VAL A 102 -9.86 11.86 -18.91
CA VAL A 102 -10.21 11.93 -17.48
C VAL A 102 -9.51 13.12 -16.86
N TYR A 103 -10.23 13.87 -16.03
CA TYR A 103 -9.72 15.02 -15.30
C TYR A 103 -10.05 14.89 -13.81
N VAL A 104 -9.11 15.31 -12.97
CA VAL A 104 -9.35 15.57 -11.56
C VAL A 104 -9.48 17.07 -11.34
N CYS A 105 -10.48 17.51 -10.59
CA CYS A 105 -10.73 18.91 -10.27
C CYS A 105 -10.93 19.11 -8.76
N ASP A 106 -10.92 20.36 -8.30
CA ASP A 106 -11.20 20.68 -6.91
C ASP A 106 -12.69 20.52 -6.59
N LYS A 107 -13.53 21.09 -7.46
CA LYS A 107 -14.98 21.05 -7.35
C LYS A 107 -15.64 21.49 -8.67
N LYS A 108 -16.92 21.17 -8.79
CA LYS A 108 -17.82 21.75 -9.78
C LYS A 108 -18.18 23.19 -9.42
N GLY A 109 -18.22 24.06 -10.43
CA GLY A 109 -18.75 25.42 -10.32
C GLY A 109 -20.28 25.47 -10.41
N ASN A 110 -20.83 26.65 -10.19
CA ASN A 110 -22.28 26.88 -10.28
C ASN A 110 -22.75 26.91 -11.74
N GLU A 111 -21.87 27.30 -12.65
CA GLU A 111 -22.12 27.32 -14.08
C GLU A 111 -21.95 25.95 -14.71
N LYS A 112 -22.80 25.64 -15.70
CA LYS A 112 -22.80 24.35 -16.38
C LYS A 112 -21.51 24.19 -17.17
N GLY A 113 -20.75 23.13 -16.87
CA GLY A 113 -19.49 22.83 -17.56
C GLY A 113 -18.28 23.52 -16.94
N THR A 114 -18.43 24.17 -15.77
CA THR A 114 -17.33 24.80 -15.05
C THR A 114 -16.81 23.87 -13.96
N PHE A 115 -15.52 23.53 -14.03
CA PHE A 115 -14.77 22.72 -13.07
C PHE A 115 -13.47 23.46 -12.74
N PHE A 116 -13.17 23.61 -11.45
CA PHE A 116 -12.03 24.41 -11.01
C PHE A 116 -10.75 23.58 -10.91
N ASN A 117 -9.64 24.14 -11.40
CA ASN A 117 -8.29 23.55 -11.33
C ASN A 117 -8.25 22.12 -11.89
N ALA A 118 -8.89 21.91 -13.04
CA ALA A 118 -8.93 20.60 -13.68
C ALA A 118 -7.54 20.21 -14.21
N ILE A 119 -7.07 19.03 -13.82
CA ILE A 119 -5.81 18.44 -14.25
C ILE A 119 -6.13 17.16 -15.00
N LYS A 120 -5.63 17.03 -16.23
CA LYS A 120 -5.78 15.81 -17.03
C LYS A 120 -5.00 14.66 -16.39
N LEU A 121 -5.63 13.51 -16.27
CA LEU A 121 -4.99 12.24 -15.93
C LEU A 121 -4.69 11.49 -17.23
N ASP A 122 -3.49 10.94 -17.35
CA ASP A 122 -3.05 10.22 -18.56
C ASP A 122 -3.63 8.80 -18.60
N ILE A 123 -4.95 8.71 -18.74
CA ILE A 123 -5.73 7.48 -18.79
C ILE A 123 -7.05 7.76 -19.54
N THR A 124 -7.61 6.73 -20.18
CA THR A 124 -8.96 6.84 -20.75
C THR A 124 -10.02 6.53 -19.69
N HIS A 125 -11.20 7.13 -19.83
CA HIS A 125 -12.33 6.92 -18.92
C HIS A 125 -12.74 5.46 -18.81
N GLU A 126 -12.73 4.71 -19.91
CA GLU A 126 -13.04 3.28 -19.91
C GLU A 126 -12.06 2.48 -19.03
N ILE A 127 -10.75 2.74 -19.15
CA ILE A 127 -9.72 2.06 -18.34
C ILE A 127 -9.86 2.50 -16.88
N PHE A 128 -10.07 3.79 -16.64
CA PHE A 128 -10.27 4.35 -15.31
C PHE A 128 -11.44 3.68 -14.57
N CYS A 129 -12.60 3.59 -15.22
CA CYS A 129 -13.79 2.97 -14.65
C CYS A 129 -13.62 1.46 -14.46
N TYR A 130 -12.94 0.77 -15.36
CA TYR A 130 -12.65 -0.66 -15.20
C TYR A 130 -11.76 -0.91 -13.98
N ILE A 131 -10.61 -0.23 -13.90
CA ILE A 131 -9.68 -0.40 -12.77
C ILE A 131 -10.40 -0.05 -11.46
N ALA A 132 -11.07 1.11 -11.38
CA ALA A 132 -11.81 1.51 -10.18
C ALA A 132 -12.89 0.49 -9.78
N GLY A 133 -13.56 -0.13 -10.76
CA GLY A 133 -14.56 -1.16 -10.50
C GLY A 133 -13.97 -2.45 -9.91
N VAL A 134 -12.82 -2.89 -10.40
CA VAL A 134 -12.11 -4.03 -9.81
C VAL A 134 -11.58 -3.69 -8.42
N ILE A 135 -10.98 -2.51 -8.22
CA ILE A 135 -10.49 -2.07 -6.90
C ILE A 135 -11.63 -2.01 -5.88
N LYS A 136 -12.81 -1.53 -6.27
CA LYS A 136 -14.01 -1.56 -5.41
C LYS A 136 -14.37 -2.99 -4.99
N ALA A 137 -14.23 -3.96 -5.89
CA ALA A 137 -14.54 -5.35 -5.61
C ALA A 137 -13.47 -6.08 -4.79
N GLU A 138 -12.22 -5.61 -4.82
CA GLU A 138 -11.10 -6.09 -4.01
C GLU A 138 -11.12 -5.47 -2.59
N ASP A 139 -10.81 -4.17 -2.48
CA ASP A 139 -10.89 -3.42 -1.22
C ASP A 139 -10.94 -1.92 -1.46
N SER A 140 -12.09 -1.32 -1.15
CA SER A 140 -12.23 0.13 -1.05
C SER A 140 -12.96 0.54 0.23
N SER A 141 -12.82 -0.28 1.28
CA SER A 141 -13.35 0.01 2.62
C SER A 141 -12.79 1.31 3.20
N SER A 142 -11.58 1.67 2.80
CA SER A 142 -10.95 2.97 3.04
C SER A 142 -10.28 3.49 1.78
N PHE A 143 -9.93 4.77 1.78
CA PHE A 143 -9.11 5.37 0.73
C PHE A 143 -7.72 4.73 0.68
N GLU A 144 -7.09 4.52 1.84
CA GLU A 144 -5.75 3.95 1.96
C GLU A 144 -5.71 2.52 1.42
N SER A 145 -6.73 1.69 1.73
CA SER A 145 -6.88 0.35 1.15
C SER A 145 -6.93 0.40 -0.37
N ALA A 146 -7.83 1.22 -0.93
CA ALA A 146 -7.98 1.35 -2.37
C ALA A 146 -6.68 1.83 -3.04
N ALA A 147 -6.00 2.80 -2.43
CA ALA A 147 -4.72 3.31 -2.91
C ALA A 147 -3.63 2.23 -2.85
N ALA A 148 -3.54 1.45 -1.77
CA ALA A 148 -2.56 0.37 -1.63
C ALA A 148 -2.77 -0.75 -2.66
N THR A 149 -4.00 -1.21 -2.86
CA THR A 149 -4.33 -2.24 -3.88
C THR A 149 -4.07 -1.72 -5.29
N THR A 150 -4.39 -0.45 -5.55
CA THR A 150 -4.05 0.19 -6.83
C THR A 150 -2.54 0.27 -7.03
N GLN A 151 -1.78 0.70 -6.02
CA GLN A 151 -0.32 0.76 -6.14
C GLN A 151 0.30 -0.61 -6.35
N ALA A 152 -0.17 -1.63 -5.63
CA ALA A 152 0.32 -2.98 -5.82
C ALA A 152 0.12 -3.47 -7.26
N THR A 153 -1.02 -3.12 -7.87
CA THR A 153 -1.29 -3.41 -9.28
C THR A 153 -0.31 -2.70 -10.21
N PHE A 154 -0.06 -1.40 -10.03
CA PHE A 154 0.85 -0.63 -10.88
C PHE A 154 2.32 -1.05 -10.65
N ASN A 155 2.70 -1.38 -9.42
CA ASN A 155 4.02 -1.92 -9.11
C ASN A 155 4.22 -3.31 -9.75
N ALA A 156 3.19 -4.15 -9.81
CA ALA A 156 3.25 -5.42 -10.52
C ALA A 156 3.45 -5.24 -12.04
N VAL A 157 2.76 -4.26 -12.65
CA VAL A 157 2.98 -3.90 -14.06
C VAL A 157 4.43 -3.47 -14.30
N LYS A 158 4.96 -2.59 -13.45
CA LYS A 158 6.37 -2.15 -13.52
C LYS A 158 7.34 -3.31 -13.32
N PHE A 159 7.03 -4.23 -12.39
CA PHE A 159 7.85 -5.42 -12.17
C PHE A 159 7.94 -6.32 -13.42
N GLU A 160 6.83 -6.51 -14.14
CA GLU A 160 6.80 -7.39 -15.31
C GLU A 160 7.29 -6.71 -16.61
N LYS A 161 7.14 -5.39 -16.73
CA LYS A 161 7.39 -4.66 -17.99
C LYS A 161 8.48 -3.60 -17.92
N GLY A 162 9.00 -3.31 -16.73
CA GLY A 162 9.98 -2.26 -16.48
C GLY A 162 9.34 -0.90 -16.16
N ASP A 163 10.20 0.02 -15.72
CA ASP A 163 9.81 1.33 -15.20
C ASP A 163 9.65 2.42 -16.27
N GLU A 164 10.03 2.13 -17.53
CA GLU A 164 10.03 3.12 -18.62
C GLU A 164 8.65 3.38 -19.25
N LEU A 165 7.61 2.71 -18.77
CA LEU A 165 6.25 2.84 -19.30
C LEU A 165 5.62 4.19 -18.95
N SER A 166 4.95 4.82 -19.91
CA SER A 166 4.06 5.95 -19.64
C SER A 166 2.90 5.54 -18.72
N ILE A 167 2.30 6.51 -18.01
CA ILE A 167 1.15 6.26 -17.12
C ILE A 167 -0.02 5.64 -17.89
N LYS A 168 -0.27 6.10 -19.12
CA LYS A 168 -1.29 5.49 -19.98
C LYS A 168 -1.02 4.00 -20.26
N GLN A 169 0.21 3.64 -20.65
CA GLN A 169 0.58 2.25 -20.88
C GLN A 169 0.49 1.41 -19.60
N GLN A 170 0.89 1.97 -18.45
CA GLN A 170 0.72 1.32 -17.16
C GLN A 170 -0.76 1.06 -16.86
N GLY A 171 -1.65 2.02 -17.15
CA GLY A 171 -3.10 1.85 -17.00
C GLY A 171 -3.68 0.76 -17.90
N GLU A 172 -3.27 0.68 -19.16
CA GLU A 172 -3.69 -0.37 -20.10
C GLU A 172 -3.26 -1.76 -19.60
N LEU A 173 -2.01 -1.90 -19.15
CA LEU A 173 -1.48 -3.12 -18.60
C LEU A 173 -2.07 -3.47 -17.23
N ALA A 174 -2.37 -2.49 -16.39
CA ALA A 174 -3.05 -2.69 -15.11
C ALA A 174 -4.47 -3.22 -15.32
N LYS A 175 -5.23 -2.68 -16.28
CA LYS A 175 -6.52 -3.23 -16.71
C LYS A 175 -6.37 -4.69 -17.16
N LYS A 176 -5.39 -4.98 -18.03
CA LYS A 176 -5.11 -6.35 -18.49
C LYS A 176 -4.78 -7.27 -17.32
N LEU A 177 -3.90 -6.86 -16.41
CA LEU A 177 -3.51 -7.62 -15.23
C LEU A 177 -4.71 -7.95 -14.34
N LEU A 178 -5.50 -6.94 -13.98
CA LEU A 178 -6.68 -7.08 -13.13
C LEU A 178 -7.75 -7.98 -13.75
N SER A 179 -7.81 -8.08 -15.08
CA SER A 179 -8.71 -9.03 -15.76
C SER A 179 -8.32 -10.50 -15.62
N THR A 180 -7.07 -10.80 -15.25
CA THR A 180 -6.53 -12.17 -15.06
C THR A 180 -6.79 -12.69 -13.65
N GLY A 181 -6.27 -13.88 -13.32
CA GLY A 181 -6.30 -14.43 -11.95
C GLY A 181 -5.51 -13.63 -10.90
N TYR A 182 -4.80 -12.57 -11.28
CA TYR A 182 -4.11 -11.65 -10.36
C TYR A 182 -5.04 -11.10 -9.28
N SER A 183 -6.23 -10.67 -9.69
CA SER A 183 -7.33 -10.26 -8.82
C SER A 183 -8.33 -11.42 -8.71
N THR A 184 -8.75 -11.74 -7.49
CA THR A 184 -9.72 -12.82 -7.24
C THR A 184 -11.16 -12.32 -7.14
N ALA A 185 -11.38 -11.00 -7.27
CA ALA A 185 -12.69 -10.39 -7.31
C ALA A 185 -13.64 -11.11 -8.30
N THR A 186 -14.78 -11.56 -7.79
CA THR A 186 -15.75 -12.35 -8.55
C THR A 186 -16.58 -11.52 -9.55
N SER A 187 -16.60 -10.19 -9.40
CA SER A 187 -17.38 -9.28 -10.25
C SER A 187 -16.48 -8.16 -10.76
N LYS A 188 -15.71 -8.46 -11.83
CA LYS A 188 -14.82 -7.51 -12.49
C LYS A 188 -15.60 -6.74 -13.56
N LYS A 189 -16.25 -5.68 -13.14
CA LYS A 189 -17.04 -4.80 -14.00
C LYS A 189 -16.55 -3.37 -13.91
N MET A 190 -16.90 -2.56 -14.91
CA MET A 190 -16.69 -1.13 -14.85
C MET A 190 -17.52 -0.52 -13.72
N LEU A 191 -16.95 0.49 -13.07
CA LEU A 191 -17.66 1.30 -12.09
C LEU A 191 -18.46 2.38 -12.82
N GLU A 192 -19.77 2.41 -12.63
CA GLU A 192 -20.64 3.37 -13.30
C GLU A 192 -20.46 4.77 -12.70
N ASP A 193 -20.47 5.81 -13.53
CA ASP A 193 -20.29 7.21 -13.07
C ASP A 193 -21.33 7.64 -12.02
N SER A 194 -22.53 7.06 -12.06
CA SER A 194 -23.60 7.32 -11.11
C SER A 194 -23.36 6.72 -9.72
N GLU A 195 -22.46 5.74 -9.58
CA GLU A 195 -22.14 5.11 -8.30
C GLU A 195 -21.31 6.09 -7.43
N ASN A 196 -21.96 6.69 -6.43
CA ASN A 196 -21.38 7.72 -5.56
C ASN A 196 -21.34 7.31 -4.07
N ASP A 197 -21.49 6.01 -3.78
CA ASP A 197 -21.28 5.48 -2.44
C ASP A 197 -19.80 5.57 -2.03
N ASN A 198 -19.53 5.46 -0.72
CA ASN A 198 -18.19 5.63 -0.17
C ASN A 198 -17.17 4.65 -0.77
N PHE A 199 -17.56 3.40 -1.05
CA PHE A 199 -16.66 2.40 -1.63
C PHE A 199 -16.30 2.77 -3.07
N SER A 200 -17.27 3.23 -3.86
CA SER A 200 -17.05 3.72 -5.22
C SER A 200 -16.14 4.94 -5.25
N ASN A 201 -16.39 5.91 -4.37
CA ASN A 201 -15.59 7.12 -4.26
C ASN A 201 -14.16 6.82 -3.80
N ASN A 202 -13.98 5.95 -2.80
CA ASN A 202 -12.66 5.52 -2.35
C ASN A 202 -11.86 4.82 -3.46
N ALA A 203 -12.50 3.95 -4.24
CA ALA A 203 -11.84 3.27 -5.36
C ALA A 203 -11.32 4.25 -6.41
N ARG A 204 -12.17 5.21 -6.85
CA ARG A 204 -11.75 6.26 -7.80
C ARG A 204 -10.69 7.17 -7.18
N LYS A 205 -10.83 7.55 -5.92
CA LYS A 205 -9.87 8.39 -5.20
C LYS A 205 -8.50 7.72 -5.08
N GLY A 206 -8.46 6.42 -4.77
CA GLY A 206 -7.25 5.61 -4.77
C GLY A 206 -6.56 5.60 -6.13
N LEU A 207 -7.33 5.38 -7.20
CA LEU A 207 -6.79 5.41 -8.57
C LEU A 207 -6.26 6.80 -8.97
N ILE A 208 -7.01 7.87 -8.71
CA ILE A 208 -6.55 9.25 -8.94
C ILE A 208 -5.24 9.51 -8.19
N HIS A 209 -5.14 9.07 -6.93
CA HIS A 209 -3.94 9.24 -6.12
C HIS A 209 -2.70 8.58 -6.76
N VAL A 210 -2.85 7.35 -7.26
CA VAL A 210 -1.78 6.63 -7.96
C VAL A 210 -1.40 7.30 -9.28
N LEU A 211 -2.39 7.69 -10.09
CA LEU A 211 -2.14 8.36 -11.38
C LEU A 211 -1.46 9.72 -11.22
N GLN A 212 -1.57 10.34 -10.04
CA GLN A 212 -0.86 11.57 -9.69
C GLN A 212 0.54 11.33 -9.09
N GLY A 213 1.03 10.08 -9.06
CA GLY A 213 2.37 9.76 -8.57
C GLY A 213 2.56 10.00 -7.06
N LYS A 214 1.49 9.95 -6.27
CA LYS A 214 1.54 10.19 -4.83
C LYS A 214 2.03 8.96 -4.06
N LYS A 215 2.18 9.12 -2.74
CA LYS A 215 2.66 8.11 -1.78
C LYS A 215 2.17 6.69 -2.10
N ASP A 216 3.09 5.74 -2.11
CA ASP A 216 2.77 4.31 -2.13
C ASP A 216 2.39 3.81 -0.73
N TYR A 217 1.16 3.34 -0.57
CA TYR A 217 0.67 2.75 0.69
C TYR A 217 0.98 1.25 0.81
N SER A 218 1.28 0.58 -0.30
CA SER A 218 1.66 -0.84 -0.33
C SER A 218 3.14 -1.09 0.02
N GLU A 219 3.93 -0.02 0.08
CA GLU A 219 5.38 -0.04 0.32
C GLU A 219 6.12 -0.96 -0.66
N GLU A 220 5.96 -0.70 -1.97
CA GLU A 220 6.52 -1.51 -3.08
C GLU A 220 5.93 -2.92 -3.18
N GLY A 221 4.82 -3.19 -2.50
CA GLY A 221 4.08 -4.42 -2.67
C GLY A 221 3.65 -4.59 -4.13
N ILE A 222 3.66 -5.82 -4.63
CA ILE A 222 3.18 -6.18 -5.97
C ILE A 222 2.08 -7.26 -5.93
N LEU A 223 1.83 -7.82 -4.75
CA LEU A 223 0.81 -8.82 -4.45
C LEU A 223 0.17 -8.48 -3.10
N TRP A 224 -1.03 -8.99 -2.86
CA TRP A 224 -1.69 -8.90 -1.56
C TRP A 224 -2.40 -10.21 -1.21
N ASP A 225 -2.60 -10.46 0.08
CA ASP A 225 -3.58 -11.45 0.56
C ASP A 225 -4.53 -10.84 1.58
N GLY A 226 -5.71 -11.44 1.67
CA GLY A 226 -6.75 -11.07 2.62
C GLY A 226 -7.00 -12.15 3.68
N ILE A 227 -8.23 -12.19 4.16
CA ILE A 227 -8.67 -12.97 5.33
C ILE A 227 -8.32 -14.47 5.28
N ASP A 228 -8.17 -15.06 4.09
CA ASP A 228 -7.85 -16.47 3.95
C ASP A 228 -6.38 -16.78 4.28
N PHE A 229 -5.47 -15.81 4.10
CA PHE A 229 -4.10 -15.89 4.62
C PHE A 229 -4.09 -15.80 6.14
N ALA A 230 -4.90 -14.91 6.74
CA ALA A 230 -5.04 -14.81 8.20
C ALA A 230 -5.51 -16.14 8.82
N ASP A 231 -6.42 -16.83 8.14
CA ASP A 231 -6.93 -18.12 8.58
C ASP A 231 -5.92 -19.27 8.37
N LYS A 232 -5.28 -19.35 7.21
CA LYS A 232 -4.39 -20.49 6.90
C LYS A 232 -2.98 -20.34 7.47
N GLY A 233 -2.47 -19.11 7.60
CA GLY A 233 -1.09 -18.81 8.01
C GLY A 233 -0.08 -19.62 7.19
N ILE A 234 0.77 -20.39 7.86
CA ILE A 234 1.79 -21.25 7.21
C ILE A 234 1.21 -22.34 6.31
N ALA A 235 -0.08 -22.65 6.43
CA ALA A 235 -0.75 -23.61 5.55
C ALA A 235 -1.18 -22.99 4.20
N HIS A 236 -1.09 -21.66 4.05
CA HIS A 236 -1.45 -20.96 2.82
C HIS A 236 -0.51 -21.32 1.65
N ASN A 237 -1.03 -21.30 0.42
CA ASN A 237 -0.21 -21.59 -0.77
C ASN A 237 0.98 -20.63 -0.88
N LYS A 238 0.82 -19.35 -0.52
CA LYS A 238 1.94 -18.40 -0.50
C LYS A 238 3.10 -18.85 0.40
N ALA A 239 2.78 -19.35 1.60
CA ALA A 239 3.77 -19.84 2.55
C ALA A 239 4.35 -21.21 2.19
N LYS A 240 3.58 -22.08 1.52
CA LYS A 240 3.99 -23.45 1.18
C LYS A 240 4.49 -23.60 -0.25
N LYS A 241 3.71 -23.21 -1.26
CA LYS A 241 3.94 -23.55 -2.67
C LYS A 241 4.56 -22.41 -3.46
N ASP A 242 4.21 -21.16 -3.15
CA ASP A 242 4.57 -20.00 -3.97
C ASP A 242 5.92 -19.39 -3.54
N GLY A 243 6.83 -20.27 -3.11
CA GLY A 243 8.18 -19.91 -2.74
C GLY A 243 8.35 -19.34 -1.35
N GLY A 244 7.42 -19.55 -0.42
CA GLY A 244 7.62 -19.21 0.99
C GLY A 244 7.51 -17.71 1.27
N ILE A 245 7.49 -17.39 2.57
CA ILE A 245 7.22 -16.03 3.06
C ILE A 245 8.27 -15.56 4.05
N SER A 246 8.29 -14.25 4.22
CA SER A 246 9.13 -13.47 5.12
C SER A 246 8.25 -12.39 5.75
N ILE A 247 7.95 -12.48 7.04
CA ILE A 247 7.01 -11.57 7.72
C ILE A 247 7.48 -11.26 9.15
N THR A 248 7.34 -9.99 9.57
CA THR A 248 7.62 -9.60 10.96
C THR A 248 6.43 -9.85 11.87
N ARG A 249 6.70 -10.02 13.17
CA ARG A 249 5.64 -10.20 14.18
C ARG A 249 4.69 -9.01 14.21
N GLU A 250 5.22 -7.80 14.08
CA GLU A 250 4.45 -6.55 14.04
C GLU A 250 3.45 -6.55 12.87
N LEU A 251 3.91 -6.85 11.66
CA LEU A 251 3.03 -6.89 10.48
C LEU A 251 1.98 -8.00 10.64
N TRP A 252 2.37 -9.17 11.15
CA TRP A 252 1.41 -10.25 11.39
C TRP A 252 0.32 -9.87 12.41
N LEU A 253 0.73 -9.31 13.56
CA LEU A 253 -0.19 -8.86 14.60
C LEU A 253 -1.15 -7.80 14.06
N LYS A 254 -0.63 -6.83 13.31
CA LYS A 254 -1.42 -5.76 12.68
C LYS A 254 -2.42 -6.34 11.68
N PHE A 255 -2.00 -7.27 10.83
CA PHE A 255 -2.85 -7.92 9.83
C PHE A 255 -4.00 -8.71 10.44
N VAL A 256 -3.70 -9.58 11.42
CA VAL A 256 -4.73 -10.35 12.12
C VAL A 256 -5.66 -9.42 12.90
N THR A 257 -5.14 -8.36 13.53
CA THR A 257 -5.98 -7.40 14.26
C THR A 257 -6.92 -6.62 13.34
N ASN A 258 -6.48 -6.26 12.14
CA ASN A 258 -7.30 -5.54 11.17
C ASN A 258 -8.30 -6.42 10.40
N SER A 259 -8.19 -7.74 10.53
CA SER A 259 -9.07 -8.69 9.88
C SER A 259 -10.52 -8.55 10.35
N GLU A 260 -11.47 -8.97 9.52
CA GLU A 260 -12.89 -8.91 9.87
C GLU A 260 -13.31 -10.15 10.69
N TYR A 261 -14.12 -9.92 11.73
CA TYR A 261 -14.63 -10.96 12.62
C TYR A 261 -16.16 -10.93 12.69
N LYS A 262 -16.76 -12.11 12.82
CA LYS A 262 -18.19 -12.31 13.10
C LYS A 262 -18.37 -13.27 14.27
N LEU A 263 -19.49 -13.16 14.99
CA LEU A 263 -19.80 -14.06 16.08
C LEU A 263 -20.20 -15.45 15.55
N ASP A 264 -19.70 -16.48 16.20
CA ASP A 264 -20.13 -17.86 15.98
C ASP A 264 -21.44 -18.17 16.73
N SER A 265 -21.89 -19.43 16.64
CA SER A 265 -23.12 -19.88 17.30
C SER A 265 -23.13 -19.73 18.83
N LYS A 266 -21.95 -19.57 19.45
CA LYS A 266 -21.72 -19.45 20.89
C LYS A 266 -21.32 -18.03 21.31
N GLY A 267 -21.37 -17.05 20.38
CA GLY A 267 -21.00 -15.66 20.67
C GLY A 267 -19.50 -15.40 20.69
N VAL A 268 -18.66 -16.31 20.15
CA VAL A 268 -17.21 -16.12 20.06
C VAL A 268 -16.85 -15.46 18.73
N PRO A 269 -16.07 -14.36 18.71
CA PRO A 269 -15.59 -13.75 17.48
C PRO A 269 -14.65 -14.68 16.69
N ARG A 270 -14.96 -14.91 15.41
CA ARG A 270 -14.18 -15.72 14.45
C ARG A 270 -13.98 -14.97 13.15
N LEU A 271 -12.89 -15.27 12.43
CA LEU A 271 -12.59 -14.65 11.14
C LEU A 271 -13.77 -14.79 10.17
N ASN A 272 -14.12 -13.70 9.49
CA ASN A 272 -15.24 -13.68 8.54
C ASN A 272 -14.79 -14.08 7.12
N ARG A 273 -14.46 -15.36 6.91
CA ARG A 273 -13.99 -15.85 5.60
C ARG A 273 -15.06 -15.88 4.51
N HIS A 274 -16.32 -16.01 4.92
CA HIS A 274 -17.46 -16.15 4.03
C HIS A 274 -18.54 -15.13 4.41
N PRO A 275 -18.55 -13.95 3.76
CA PRO A 275 -19.62 -12.97 3.93
C PRO A 275 -20.98 -13.49 3.43
N LYS A 276 -20.98 -14.53 2.57
CA LYS A 276 -22.16 -15.00 1.80
C LYS A 276 -22.71 -16.35 2.26
N GLY A 277 -22.72 -16.65 3.55
CA GLY A 277 -23.61 -17.69 4.10
C GLY A 277 -25.02 -17.13 4.26
N LYS A 278 -26.06 -17.83 3.81
CA LYS A 278 -27.48 -17.42 3.86
C LYS A 278 -28.02 -17.15 5.28
N ASP A 279 -27.22 -17.46 6.28
CA ASP A 279 -27.54 -17.55 7.69
C ASP A 279 -26.73 -16.57 8.55
N GLY A 280 -25.79 -15.81 7.98
CA GLY A 280 -25.03 -14.75 8.67
C GLY A 280 -24.16 -15.23 9.84
N LYS A 281 -24.23 -16.52 10.22
CA LYS A 281 -23.46 -17.13 11.30
C LYS A 281 -22.03 -17.45 10.83
N GLY A 282 -21.07 -17.34 11.75
CA GLY A 282 -19.76 -17.94 11.55
C GLY A 282 -19.86 -19.44 11.32
N HIS A 283 -19.00 -20.01 10.48
CA HIS A 283 -18.76 -21.44 10.63
C HIS A 283 -17.96 -21.59 11.93
N ASP A 284 -18.37 -22.49 12.83
CA ASP A 284 -17.62 -22.79 14.06
C ASP A 284 -16.17 -23.28 13.77
N ARG A 285 -15.80 -23.46 12.49
CA ARG A 285 -14.49 -23.87 11.97
C ARG A 285 -13.54 -22.70 11.69
N ASP A 286 -14.04 -21.47 11.56
CA ASP A 286 -13.19 -20.29 11.33
C ASP A 286 -12.36 -20.01 12.59
N LYS A 287 -11.11 -19.53 12.42
CA LYS A 287 -10.24 -19.30 13.58
C LYS A 287 -10.68 -18.09 14.42
N THR A 288 -10.52 -18.19 15.73
CA THR A 288 -10.53 -17.00 16.62
C THR A 288 -9.28 -16.15 16.37
N LYS A 289 -9.22 -14.95 16.94
CA LYS A 289 -8.03 -14.09 16.85
C LYS A 289 -6.79 -14.78 17.39
N GLU A 290 -6.89 -15.44 18.54
CA GLU A 290 -5.79 -16.14 19.20
C GLU A 290 -5.32 -17.32 18.35
N GLN A 291 -6.27 -18.08 17.80
CA GLN A 291 -5.97 -19.19 16.90
C GLN A 291 -5.29 -18.70 15.62
N ALA A 292 -5.72 -17.58 15.05
CA ALA A 292 -5.10 -16.97 13.88
C ALA A 292 -3.66 -16.50 14.19
N LEU A 293 -3.46 -15.77 15.29
CA LEU A 293 -2.14 -15.32 15.74
C LEU A 293 -1.17 -16.50 15.90
N ALA A 294 -1.63 -17.63 16.46
CA ALA A 294 -0.84 -18.83 16.66
C ALA A 294 -0.49 -19.61 15.38
N THR A 295 -1.05 -19.25 14.22
CA THR A 295 -0.77 -19.96 12.96
C THR A 295 0.61 -19.68 12.39
N ILE A 296 1.24 -18.58 12.81
CA ILE A 296 2.64 -18.30 12.54
C ILE A 296 3.40 -18.43 13.87
N PRO A 297 4.27 -19.44 14.01
CA PRO A 297 4.92 -19.75 15.27
C PRO A 297 6.14 -18.82 15.48
N PHE A 298 5.89 -17.52 15.63
CA PHE A 298 6.88 -16.63 16.22
C PHE A 298 7.19 -17.18 17.62
N GLU A 299 8.45 -17.50 17.88
CA GLU A 299 8.86 -18.00 19.19
C GLU A 299 8.60 -16.89 20.23
N GLU A 300 7.77 -17.19 21.23
CA GLU A 300 7.69 -16.36 22.42
C GLU A 300 8.94 -16.60 23.26
N GLU A 301 9.61 -15.52 23.67
CA GLU A 301 10.47 -15.52 24.85
C GLU A 301 9.69 -16.15 26.01
N LYS A 302 9.94 -17.44 26.27
CA LYS A 302 9.72 -18.06 27.57
C LYS A 302 10.66 -17.41 28.59
N ASN A 303 10.53 -16.12 28.89
CA ASN A 303 11.43 -15.41 29.81
C ASN A 303 10.80 -14.20 30.51
N THR A 304 9.50 -14.22 30.84
CA THR A 304 8.94 -13.29 31.85
C THR A 304 8.10 -13.97 32.93
N SER A 305 8.22 -15.30 33.06
CA SER A 305 7.72 -16.03 34.22
C SER A 305 8.87 -16.71 34.97
N THR A 306 9.73 -15.92 35.60
CA THR A 306 10.44 -16.37 36.80
C THR A 306 10.19 -15.37 37.92
N LYS A 307 9.30 -15.79 38.83
CA LYS A 307 9.31 -15.37 40.23
C LYS A 307 10.77 -15.30 40.73
N ASN A 308 11.09 -14.18 41.37
CA ASN A 308 12.10 -13.98 42.41
C ASN A 308 13.14 -15.10 42.57
N TYR A 309 14.40 -14.82 42.20
CA TYR A 309 15.54 -15.09 43.08
C TYR A 309 16.64 -14.07 42.78
N TYR A 310 17.00 -13.30 43.80
CA TYR A 310 18.25 -12.54 43.85
C TYR A 310 19.41 -13.53 43.90
N TYR A 311 20.38 -13.40 42.98
CA TYR A 311 21.78 -13.68 43.28
C TYR A 311 22.65 -12.64 42.56
N ASN A 312 23.27 -11.79 43.38
CA ASN A 312 24.48 -11.05 43.02
C ASN A 312 25.60 -12.06 42.78
N ILE A 313 26.25 -12.02 41.62
CA ILE A 313 27.60 -12.58 41.45
C ILE A 313 28.40 -11.62 40.55
N PHE A 314 28.74 -10.47 41.11
CA PHE A 314 30.08 -9.93 40.90
C PHE A 314 30.90 -10.41 42.10
N ASP A 315 31.60 -11.52 41.93
CA ASP A 315 32.76 -11.84 42.76
C ASP A 315 33.87 -12.28 41.81
N PHE A 316 34.81 -11.36 41.57
CA PHE A 316 36.04 -11.63 40.85
C PHE A 316 37.02 -12.22 41.87
N GLY A 317 37.28 -13.52 41.77
CA GLY A 317 38.30 -14.23 42.54
C GLY A 317 39.19 -15.05 41.60
N GLU A 318 40.48 -14.98 41.84
CA GLU A 318 41.58 -15.34 40.94
C GLU A 318 41.81 -16.84 40.64
N GLU A 319 42.59 -17.04 39.57
CA GLU A 319 43.57 -18.10 39.30
C GLU A 319 43.21 -19.46 38.63
N LYS A 320 43.92 -19.66 37.50
CA LYS A 320 44.62 -20.86 36.98
C LYS A 320 43.87 -21.90 36.12
N ASN A 321 44.34 -21.94 34.86
CA ASN A 321 44.64 -23.08 34.00
C ASN A 321 43.72 -24.31 34.02
N SER A 322 42.94 -24.48 32.94
CA SER A 322 42.90 -25.76 32.22
C SER A 322 42.35 -25.56 30.81
N THR A 323 43.02 -26.18 29.85
CA THR A 323 42.73 -26.33 28.42
C THR A 323 41.24 -26.43 28.06
N TRP A 324 40.76 -25.47 27.26
CA TRP A 324 39.48 -25.54 26.56
C TRP A 324 39.69 -26.14 25.16
N ASP A 325 39.43 -27.43 25.02
CA ASP A 325 38.86 -27.97 23.78
C ASP A 325 37.35 -27.98 23.97
N VAL A 326 36.67 -26.93 23.52
CA VAL A 326 35.21 -26.95 23.32
C VAL A 326 34.91 -26.39 21.94
N ALA A 327 34.49 -27.28 21.06
CA ALA A 327 33.75 -26.95 19.86
C ALA A 327 32.52 -26.13 20.25
N VAL A 328 32.51 -24.86 19.87
CA VAL A 328 31.32 -24.02 19.96
C VAL A 328 30.45 -24.36 18.76
N ASP A 329 29.49 -25.25 18.97
CA ASP A 329 28.35 -25.40 18.08
C ASP A 329 27.55 -24.09 18.12
N SER A 330 27.60 -23.35 17.01
CA SER A 330 26.96 -22.05 16.86
C SER A 330 25.44 -22.22 16.84
N LYS A 331 24.81 -22.11 18.01
CA LYS A 331 23.36 -21.93 18.10
C LYS A 331 22.97 -20.66 17.34
N GLU A 332 22.36 -20.83 16.17
CA GLU A 332 21.64 -19.76 15.47
C GLU A 332 20.66 -19.11 16.45
N VAL A 333 20.90 -17.84 16.79
CA VAL A 333 19.92 -17.04 17.51
C VAL A 333 18.76 -16.81 16.56
N LYS A 334 17.67 -17.57 16.73
CA LYS A 334 16.43 -17.33 16.01
C LYS A 334 15.93 -15.94 16.37
N ASN A 335 15.90 -15.03 15.40
CA ASN A 335 15.33 -13.72 15.57
C ASN A 335 13.81 -13.86 15.79
N LEU A 336 13.36 -13.59 17.02
CA LEU A 336 11.98 -13.81 17.47
C LEU A 336 10.97 -12.83 16.83
N ASP A 337 11.44 -11.72 16.28
CA ASP A 337 10.61 -10.68 15.67
C ASP A 337 10.25 -10.97 14.22
N TYR A 338 10.77 -12.06 13.66
CA TYR A 338 10.65 -12.37 12.25
C TYR A 338 10.44 -13.86 12.01
N TYR A 339 9.50 -14.17 11.13
CA TYR A 339 9.21 -15.52 10.72
C TYR A 339 9.44 -15.70 9.22
N LYS A 340 9.98 -16.87 8.88
CA LYS A 340 10.33 -17.24 7.52
C LYS A 340 10.02 -18.70 7.25
N THR A 341 9.53 -18.96 6.04
CA THR A 341 9.44 -20.31 5.48
C THR A 341 10.14 -20.38 4.14
N THR A 342 10.50 -21.59 3.74
CA THR A 342 10.82 -21.87 2.36
C THR A 342 9.64 -22.51 1.65
N GLY A 343 9.53 -22.27 0.35
CA GLY A 343 8.62 -23.00 -0.51
C GLY A 343 8.96 -24.49 -0.54
N THR A 344 7.94 -25.30 -0.82
CA THR A 344 7.96 -26.76 -0.98
C THR A 344 7.36 -27.16 -2.34
N GLY A 345 7.02 -26.20 -3.21
CA GLY A 345 6.53 -26.45 -4.56
C GLY A 345 7.69 -26.85 -5.47
N LYS A 346 7.47 -27.76 -6.42
CA LYS A 346 8.50 -28.31 -7.33
C LYS A 346 9.46 -27.27 -7.92
N TYR A 347 8.96 -26.08 -8.26
CA TYR A 347 9.75 -25.02 -8.91
C TYR A 347 10.31 -23.97 -7.94
N ASN A 348 9.77 -23.91 -6.71
CA ASN A 348 10.11 -22.89 -5.72
C ASN A 348 10.62 -23.52 -4.40
N GLU A 349 11.02 -24.78 -4.44
CA GLU A 349 11.50 -25.52 -3.28
C GLU A 349 12.76 -24.87 -2.70
N GLY A 350 12.80 -24.70 -1.37
CA GLY A 350 13.91 -24.07 -0.68
C GLY A 350 13.98 -22.53 -0.81
N ARG A 351 13.13 -21.92 -1.65
CA ARG A 351 13.10 -20.46 -1.89
C ARG A 351 12.30 -19.71 -0.83
N THR A 352 12.57 -18.42 -0.66
CA THR A 352 11.79 -17.48 0.19
C THR A 352 11.48 -16.23 -0.63
N LEU A 353 10.54 -16.33 -1.57
CA LEU A 353 10.30 -15.35 -2.62
C LEU A 353 9.46 -14.15 -2.17
N ASN A 354 8.61 -14.28 -1.16
CA ASN A 354 7.67 -13.23 -0.77
C ASN A 354 8.10 -12.56 0.54
N LYS A 355 8.30 -11.24 0.52
CA LYS A 355 8.56 -10.42 1.71
C LYS A 355 7.39 -9.50 1.98
N ALA A 356 6.80 -9.58 3.17
CA ALA A 356 5.75 -8.68 3.60
C ALA A 356 6.30 -7.24 3.67
N THR A 357 5.54 -6.28 3.17
CA THR A 357 5.92 -4.86 3.16
C THR A 357 5.01 -4.04 4.06
N ALA A 358 3.70 -4.07 3.79
CA ALA A 358 2.73 -3.27 4.51
C ALA A 358 1.49 -4.07 4.90
N VAL A 359 0.79 -3.54 5.91
CA VAL A 359 -0.60 -3.91 6.22
C VAL A 359 -1.45 -2.66 6.13
N VAL A 360 -2.38 -2.65 5.18
CA VAL A 360 -3.30 -1.54 4.92
C VAL A 360 -4.71 -2.10 4.82
N GLY A 361 -5.62 -1.52 5.60
CA GLY A 361 -6.94 -2.09 5.80
C GLY A 361 -6.85 -3.55 6.22
N ARG A 362 -7.54 -4.42 5.48
CA ARG A 362 -7.66 -5.87 5.75
C ARG A 362 -6.65 -6.72 4.96
N HIS A 363 -5.67 -6.08 4.32
CA HIS A 363 -4.74 -6.72 3.41
C HIS A 363 -3.30 -6.65 3.93
N ILE A 364 -2.55 -7.71 3.68
CA ILE A 364 -1.09 -7.72 3.78
C ILE A 364 -0.50 -7.72 2.38
N PHE A 365 0.50 -6.87 2.15
CA PHE A 365 1.15 -6.66 0.86
C PHE A 365 2.52 -7.34 0.83
N TRP A 366 2.90 -7.82 -0.35
CA TRP A 366 4.11 -8.61 -0.55
C TRP A 366 4.92 -8.08 -1.72
N LYS A 367 6.24 -8.03 -1.55
CA LYS A 367 7.20 -7.78 -2.63
C LYS A 367 8.13 -8.97 -2.88
N PRO A 368 8.74 -9.06 -4.08
CA PRO A 368 9.78 -10.02 -4.38
C PRO A 368 10.98 -9.85 -3.43
N TYR A 369 11.42 -10.92 -2.77
CA TYR A 369 12.55 -10.89 -1.84
C TYR A 369 13.87 -11.17 -2.57
N LYS A 370 14.24 -10.32 -3.52
CA LYS A 370 15.37 -10.53 -4.44
C LYS A 370 16.71 -10.74 -3.72
N GLU A 371 16.92 -10.01 -2.64
CA GLU A 371 18.15 -9.99 -1.85
C GLU A 371 18.34 -11.22 -0.95
N HIS A 372 17.32 -12.08 -0.82
CA HIS A 372 17.40 -13.22 0.08
C HIS A 372 18.35 -14.31 -0.46
N PRO A 373 19.29 -14.86 0.35
CA PRO A 373 20.30 -15.82 -0.12
C PRO A 373 19.71 -17.05 -0.82
N ASN A 374 18.59 -17.58 -0.29
CA ASN A 374 17.92 -18.73 -0.89
C ASN A 374 17.33 -18.45 -2.28
N ASN A 375 17.27 -17.20 -2.75
CA ASN A 375 16.70 -16.85 -4.04
C ASN A 375 17.76 -16.60 -5.12
N LYS A 376 19.04 -16.84 -4.81
CA LYS A 376 20.13 -16.73 -5.79
C LYS A 376 19.84 -17.63 -7.01
N GLY A 377 19.94 -17.06 -8.20
CA GLY A 377 19.69 -17.74 -9.47
C GLY A 377 18.20 -18.00 -9.77
N TYR A 378 17.27 -17.43 -9.00
CA TYR A 378 15.86 -17.46 -9.37
C TYR A 378 15.59 -16.54 -10.57
N ALA A 379 14.88 -17.06 -11.55
CA ALA A 379 14.43 -16.35 -12.74
C ALA A 379 13.15 -15.55 -12.42
N TRP A 380 13.32 -14.27 -12.09
CA TRP A 380 12.25 -13.39 -11.59
C TRP A 380 11.17 -13.08 -12.63
N GLU A 381 11.46 -13.29 -13.92
CA GLU A 381 10.48 -13.26 -15.00
C GLU A 381 9.35 -14.29 -14.84
N TYR A 382 9.56 -15.34 -14.04
CA TYR A 382 8.55 -16.35 -13.72
C TYR A 382 7.89 -16.15 -12.36
N PHE A 383 8.22 -15.07 -11.64
CA PHE A 383 7.62 -14.79 -10.32
C PHE A 383 6.12 -14.55 -10.43
N MET A 384 5.71 -13.84 -11.50
CA MET A 384 4.33 -13.58 -11.85
C MET A 384 3.98 -14.40 -13.09
N ASP A 385 3.02 -15.32 -12.99
CA ASP A 385 2.55 -16.13 -14.12
C ASP A 385 1.37 -15.46 -14.84
N HIS A 386 1.49 -14.15 -15.07
CA HIS A 386 0.51 -13.37 -15.80
C HIS A 386 1.23 -12.86 -17.04
N LYS A 387 0.90 -13.41 -18.21
CA LYS A 387 1.55 -13.01 -19.47
C LYS A 387 1.05 -11.62 -19.88
N LEU A 388 1.53 -10.57 -19.21
CA LEU A 388 1.23 -9.19 -19.59
C LEU A 388 1.79 -8.82 -20.96
#